data_AF-A0A976NXR7-F1
#
_entry.id   AF-A0A976NXR7-F1
#
_cell.length_a   1.000
_cell.length_b   1.000
_cell.length_c   1.000
_cell.angle_alpha   90.00
_cell.angle_beta   90.00
_cell.angle_gamma   90.00
#
_symmetry.space_group_name_H-M   'P 1'
#
loop_
_entity.id
_entity.type
_entity.pdbx_description
1 polymer ?
#
loop_
_entity_poly.entity_id
_entity_poly.type
_entity_poly.pdbx_seq_one_letter_code
_entity_poly.pdbx_strand_id
1 'polypeptide(L)'
;MRLDVVSRATRAAQRFSAQFPGQKLRVIHASATLRAGLAFEATQAHQKGRYAPLLPMAAAIALMGVASMNGDSASCEGPAKPVSRDTVSQAMLKEVVAKLNRIESAVANPHRPSDGLNVGVDVVLGAQWGDEGKGKLVDSLSQSYDVIVRVAGGSNAGHTIVHEGKKYKFHLVPSGILNPNAICLIGNGVVVHLPSFLDELEELKRMGIDYQGRILISDRAHMVLDLHQEVDGINELRRGRNKIGTTKKGIGPAYSSKMLRNGVRVGDLRYFEDFTEKMRDLVQFYKDNYPELEADVEAEIKVYRDMKDKILTMTVDSVSYLNNAYVAGKKILVEGANATMLDIDFGTYPYVTSSNPSIGSVCTGGGISPNRLNGIIGIVKAYCTRVGEGPFPTELHDNSVLSLGRLRAAHVVAGGWIFPRCAIQIW
;
A
#
# COMPACT_ATOMS: atom_id res chain seq x y z
N MET A 1 32.34 -25.64 -22.50
CA MET A 1 31.82 -25.67 -21.10
C MET A 1 30.29 -25.50 -20.96
N ARG A 2 29.48 -25.58 -22.05
CA ARG A 2 28.00 -25.42 -22.01
C ARG A 2 27.19 -26.74 -22.01
N LEU A 3 27.82 -27.88 -22.29
CA LEU A 3 27.14 -29.20 -22.37
C LEU A 3 27.17 -30.01 -21.05
N ASP A 4 28.01 -29.65 -20.09
CA ASP A 4 28.24 -30.45 -18.89
C ASP A 4 27.14 -30.27 -17.82
N VAL A 5 26.58 -29.05 -17.68
CA VAL A 5 25.58 -28.70 -16.65
C VAL A 5 24.23 -29.41 -16.86
N VAL A 6 23.75 -29.44 -18.11
CA VAL A 6 22.49 -30.14 -18.44
C VAL A 6 22.64 -31.64 -18.20
N SER A 7 23.78 -32.23 -18.58
CA SER A 7 24.05 -33.66 -18.39
C SER A 7 24.12 -34.08 -16.91
N ARG A 8 24.53 -33.17 -16.01
CA ARG A 8 24.62 -33.42 -14.58
C ARG A 8 23.26 -33.30 -13.89
N ALA A 9 22.45 -32.32 -14.29
CA ALA A 9 21.08 -32.16 -13.80
C ALA A 9 20.20 -33.36 -14.20
N THR A 10 20.33 -33.86 -15.44
CA THR A 10 19.58 -35.04 -15.91
C THR A 10 19.99 -36.30 -15.15
N ARG A 11 21.30 -36.50 -14.88
CA ARG A 11 21.80 -37.65 -14.12
C ARG A 11 21.38 -37.62 -12.64
N ALA A 12 21.32 -36.44 -12.03
CA ALA A 12 20.81 -36.28 -10.66
C ALA A 12 19.32 -36.60 -10.57
N ALA A 13 18.51 -36.12 -11.54
CA ALA A 13 17.09 -36.44 -11.61
C ALA A 13 16.83 -37.94 -11.84
N GLN A 14 17.62 -38.59 -12.70
CA GLN A 14 17.51 -40.03 -12.95
C GLN A 14 17.89 -40.89 -11.72
N ARG A 15 18.94 -40.51 -10.98
CA ARG A 15 19.34 -41.21 -9.74
C ARG A 15 18.28 -41.07 -8.65
N PHE A 16 17.67 -39.89 -8.53
CA PHE A 16 16.61 -39.65 -7.55
C PHE A 16 15.31 -40.38 -7.91
N SER A 17 14.97 -40.44 -9.21
CA SER A 17 13.80 -41.20 -9.69
C SER A 17 13.97 -42.72 -9.52
N ALA A 18 15.20 -43.24 -9.58
CA ALA A 18 15.48 -44.67 -9.35
C ALA A 18 15.35 -45.10 -7.88
N GLN A 19 15.42 -44.15 -6.92
CA GLN A 19 15.26 -44.43 -5.49
C GLN A 19 13.80 -44.57 -5.05
N PHE A 20 12.83 -44.17 -5.89
CA PHE A 20 11.40 -44.23 -5.56
C PHE A 20 10.56 -44.79 -6.71
N PRO A 21 10.70 -46.09 -7.05
CA PRO A 21 9.92 -46.71 -8.11
C PRO A 21 8.43 -46.79 -7.68
N GLY A 22 7.58 -45.97 -8.30
CA GLY A 22 6.11 -46.06 -8.14
C GLY A 22 5.37 -44.74 -7.93
N GLN A 23 6.05 -43.61 -7.67
CA GLN A 23 5.37 -42.32 -7.52
C GLN A 23 5.44 -41.48 -8.82
N LYS A 24 4.28 -41.30 -9.48
CA LYS A 24 4.12 -40.26 -10.51
C LYS A 24 4.21 -38.88 -9.85
N LEU A 25 5.41 -38.30 -9.83
CA LEU A 25 5.65 -36.92 -9.40
C LEU A 25 4.93 -35.96 -10.36
N ARG A 26 3.85 -35.31 -9.90
CA ARG A 26 3.21 -34.20 -10.62
C ARG A 26 4.19 -33.03 -10.72
N VAL A 27 4.34 -32.48 -11.93
CA VAL A 27 5.29 -31.43 -12.36
C VAL A 27 5.38 -30.22 -11.41
N ILE A 28 4.33 -29.92 -10.65
CA ILE A 28 4.27 -28.81 -9.68
C ILE A 28 5.23 -29.05 -8.49
N HIS A 29 5.35 -30.28 -8.00
CA HIS A 29 6.27 -30.63 -6.90
C HIS A 29 7.73 -30.58 -7.34
N ALA A 30 8.03 -30.94 -8.60
CA ALA A 30 9.38 -30.86 -9.14
C ALA A 30 9.93 -29.42 -9.08
N SER A 31 9.10 -28.40 -9.31
CA SER A 31 9.57 -27.00 -9.28
C SER A 31 9.91 -26.48 -7.88
N ALA A 32 9.27 -26.99 -6.83
CA ALA A 32 9.52 -26.57 -5.45
C ALA A 32 10.76 -27.27 -4.89
N THR A 33 10.90 -28.57 -5.14
CA THR A 33 12.07 -29.36 -4.73
C THR A 33 13.33 -28.95 -5.50
N LEU A 34 13.21 -28.62 -6.79
CA LEU A 34 14.33 -28.10 -7.59
C LEU A 34 14.74 -26.69 -7.13
N ARG A 35 13.77 -25.83 -6.77
CA ARG A 35 14.05 -24.51 -6.18
C ARG A 35 14.76 -24.61 -4.83
N ALA A 36 14.36 -25.56 -3.99
CA ALA A 36 15.01 -25.82 -2.70
C ALA A 36 16.44 -26.36 -2.88
N GLY A 37 16.66 -27.27 -3.84
CA GLY A 37 17.99 -27.80 -4.16
C GLY A 37 18.94 -26.73 -4.71
N LEU A 38 18.45 -25.86 -5.61
CA LEU A 38 19.23 -24.76 -6.17
C LEU A 38 19.53 -23.65 -5.14
N ALA A 39 18.59 -23.38 -4.22
CA ALA A 39 18.82 -22.47 -3.10
C ALA A 39 19.88 -23.01 -2.13
N PHE A 40 19.89 -24.32 -1.87
CA PHE A 40 20.89 -24.97 -1.03
C PHE A 40 22.29 -24.92 -1.65
N GLU A 41 22.42 -25.17 -2.96
CA GLU A 41 23.68 -25.04 -3.68
C GLU A 41 24.18 -23.59 -3.79
N ALA A 42 23.27 -22.62 -3.98
CA ALA A 42 23.62 -21.20 -3.95
C ALA A 42 24.15 -20.75 -2.59
N THR A 43 23.59 -21.29 -1.50
CA THR A 43 24.02 -21.02 -0.13
C THR A 43 25.42 -21.61 0.16
N GLN A 44 25.69 -22.82 -0.33
CA GLN A 44 27.02 -23.46 -0.27
C GLN A 44 28.08 -22.72 -1.12
N ALA A 45 27.69 -22.20 -2.29
CA ALA A 45 28.58 -21.40 -3.14
C ALA A 45 28.92 -20.03 -2.52
N HIS A 46 27.97 -19.42 -1.81
CA HIS A 46 28.17 -18.19 -1.05
C HIS A 46 29.18 -18.37 0.09
N GLN A 47 29.09 -19.48 0.84
CA GLN A 47 30.04 -19.79 1.92
C GLN A 47 31.48 -20.01 1.43
N LYS A 48 31.68 -20.28 0.12
CA LYS A 48 33.00 -20.52 -0.48
C LYS A 48 33.54 -19.36 -1.31
N GLY A 49 32.90 -18.18 -1.27
CA GLY A 49 33.43 -16.93 -1.84
C GLY A 49 33.59 -16.88 -3.37
N ARG A 50 32.84 -17.69 -4.14
CA ARG A 50 32.91 -17.68 -5.61
C ARG A 50 31.69 -16.96 -6.21
N TYR A 51 31.85 -15.69 -6.58
CA TYR A 51 30.76 -14.84 -7.11
C TYR A 51 30.58 -14.87 -8.64
N ALA A 52 31.55 -15.39 -9.39
CA ALA A 52 31.51 -15.39 -10.86
C ALA A 52 30.44 -16.30 -11.55
N PRO A 53 29.88 -17.37 -10.95
CA PRO A 53 28.94 -18.25 -11.67
C PRO A 53 27.45 -17.94 -11.46
N LEU A 54 27.09 -16.80 -10.84
CA LEU A 54 25.69 -16.49 -10.52
C LEU A 54 24.86 -15.92 -11.69
N LEU A 55 25.48 -15.32 -12.71
CA LEU A 55 24.77 -14.77 -13.88
C LEU A 55 24.08 -15.84 -14.76
N PRO A 56 24.70 -16.99 -15.08
CA PRO A 56 24.06 -18.04 -15.88
C PRO A 56 22.88 -18.72 -15.18
N MET A 57 22.90 -18.76 -13.84
CA MET A 57 21.87 -19.42 -13.03
C MET A 57 20.58 -18.58 -12.96
N ALA A 58 20.70 -17.26 -12.83
CA ALA A 58 19.57 -16.33 -12.96
C ALA A 58 18.96 -16.34 -14.36
N ALA A 59 19.79 -16.46 -15.41
CA ALA A 59 19.32 -16.59 -16.79
C ALA A 59 18.57 -17.91 -17.05
N ALA A 60 18.96 -19.02 -16.41
CA ALA A 60 18.26 -20.29 -16.52
C ALA A 60 16.87 -20.26 -15.85
N ILE A 61 16.71 -19.52 -14.74
CA ILE A 61 15.42 -19.29 -14.08
C ILE A 61 14.48 -18.49 -15.00
N ALA A 62 15.01 -17.49 -15.72
CA ALA A 62 14.24 -16.71 -16.69
C ALA A 62 13.84 -17.52 -17.94
N LEU A 63 14.74 -18.38 -18.46
CA LEU A 63 14.48 -19.19 -19.66
C LEU A 63 13.52 -20.37 -19.43
N MET A 64 13.50 -20.97 -18.23
CA MET A 64 12.52 -22.03 -17.92
C MET A 64 11.09 -21.51 -17.73
N GLY A 65 10.90 -20.21 -17.48
CA GLY A 65 9.58 -19.57 -17.54
C GLY A 65 9.02 -19.45 -18.96
N VAL A 66 9.89 -19.46 -19.98
CA VAL A 66 9.50 -19.31 -21.40
C VAL A 66 9.29 -20.68 -22.06
N ALA A 67 10.01 -21.72 -21.64
CA ALA A 67 9.91 -23.05 -22.24
C ALA A 67 8.62 -23.82 -21.90
N SER A 68 7.80 -23.35 -20.95
CA SER A 68 6.51 -23.98 -20.60
C SER A 68 5.35 -23.58 -21.53
N MET A 69 5.59 -22.77 -22.58
CA MET A 69 4.53 -22.32 -23.49
C MET A 69 4.56 -22.94 -24.89
N ASN A 70 5.52 -23.84 -25.19
CA ASN A 70 5.58 -24.50 -26.50
C ASN A 70 5.46 -26.02 -26.34
N GLY A 71 4.22 -26.51 -26.29
CA GLY A 71 3.92 -27.93 -26.26
C GLY A 71 2.45 -28.17 -25.94
N ASP A 72 1.57 -27.80 -26.87
CA ASP A 72 0.41 -28.60 -27.30
C ASP A 72 -0.47 -27.73 -28.22
N SER A 73 -0.40 -28.03 -29.51
CA SER A 73 -1.34 -27.54 -30.52
C SER A 73 -2.69 -28.22 -30.32
N ALA A 74 -3.57 -27.59 -29.53
CA ALA A 74 -5.00 -27.87 -29.56
C ALA A 74 -5.70 -26.70 -30.26
N SER A 75 -6.26 -26.99 -31.42
CA SER A 75 -7.12 -26.08 -32.19
C SER A 75 -8.32 -25.65 -31.35
N CYS A 76 -8.39 -24.37 -30.98
CA CYS A 76 -9.58 -23.75 -30.39
C CYS A 76 -10.33 -23.00 -31.48
N GLU A 77 -11.26 -23.67 -32.16
CA GLU A 77 -12.36 -23.01 -32.88
C GLU A 77 -13.51 -22.75 -31.90
N GLY A 78 -13.97 -21.50 -31.85
CA GLY A 78 -15.20 -21.10 -31.17
C GLY A 78 -15.09 -19.76 -30.44
N PRO A 79 -16.00 -18.79 -30.64
CA PRO A 79 -15.96 -17.51 -29.94
C PRO A 79 -16.29 -17.74 -28.47
N ALA A 80 -15.30 -17.57 -27.58
CA ALA A 80 -15.52 -17.59 -26.15
C ALA A 80 -16.49 -16.44 -25.80
N LYS A 81 -17.66 -16.80 -25.26
CA LYS A 81 -18.64 -15.83 -24.74
C LYS A 81 -17.96 -14.94 -23.69
N PRO A 82 -18.21 -13.62 -23.67
CA PRO A 82 -17.62 -12.73 -22.69
C PRO A 82 -18.15 -13.12 -21.29
N VAL A 83 -17.26 -13.69 -20.47
CA VAL A 83 -17.54 -13.92 -19.05
C VAL A 83 -17.63 -12.56 -18.37
N SER A 84 -18.74 -12.30 -17.67
CA SER A 84 -18.96 -11.01 -17.02
C SER A 84 -17.86 -10.74 -15.96
N ARG A 85 -17.34 -9.52 -15.94
CA ARG A 85 -16.19 -9.10 -15.09
C ARG A 85 -16.43 -9.32 -13.60
N ASP A 86 -17.69 -9.34 -13.17
CA ASP A 86 -18.09 -9.56 -11.78
C ASP A 86 -17.84 -11.00 -11.34
N THR A 87 -18.06 -11.97 -12.25
CA THR A 87 -17.85 -13.40 -11.97
C THR A 87 -16.38 -13.73 -11.76
N VAL A 88 -15.48 -13.11 -12.54
CA VAL A 88 -14.02 -13.29 -12.42
C VAL A 88 -13.49 -12.65 -11.14
N SER A 89 -13.98 -11.45 -10.80
CA SER A 89 -13.59 -10.75 -9.57
C SER A 89 -14.02 -11.53 -8.32
N GLN A 90 -15.24 -12.06 -8.31
CA GLN A 90 -15.73 -12.88 -7.19
C GLN A 90 -15.03 -14.24 -7.08
N ALA A 91 -14.66 -14.87 -8.21
CA ALA A 91 -13.91 -16.13 -8.20
C ALA A 91 -12.49 -15.93 -7.64
N MET A 92 -11.78 -14.87 -8.04
CA MET A 92 -10.49 -14.51 -7.44
C MET A 92 -10.64 -14.19 -5.95
N LEU A 93 -11.71 -13.48 -5.55
CA LEU A 93 -11.95 -13.15 -4.15
C LEU A 93 -12.12 -14.42 -3.30
N LYS A 94 -12.93 -15.37 -3.78
CA LYS A 94 -13.11 -16.67 -3.13
C LYS A 94 -11.80 -17.44 -3.03
N GLU A 95 -10.97 -17.39 -4.06
CA GLU A 95 -9.66 -18.06 -4.06
C GLU A 95 -8.67 -17.39 -3.09
N VAL A 96 -8.63 -16.06 -3.02
CA VAL A 96 -7.80 -15.31 -2.07
C VAL A 96 -8.23 -15.61 -0.63
N VAL A 97 -9.54 -15.53 -0.34
CA VAL A 97 -10.10 -15.89 0.98
C VAL A 97 -9.79 -17.35 1.33
N ALA A 98 -9.96 -18.28 0.38
CA ALA A 98 -9.63 -19.70 0.61
C ALA A 98 -8.12 -19.93 0.84
N LYS A 99 -7.24 -19.16 0.19
CA LYS A 99 -5.78 -19.22 0.42
C LYS A 99 -5.39 -18.64 1.76
N LEU A 100 -6.02 -17.54 2.19
CA LEU A 100 -5.83 -16.97 3.54
C LEU A 100 -6.20 -18.01 4.60
N ASN A 101 -7.38 -18.62 4.49
CA ASN A 101 -7.82 -19.69 5.39
C ASN A 101 -6.88 -20.91 5.39
N ARG A 102 -6.16 -21.19 4.29
CA ARG A 102 -5.16 -22.27 4.21
C ARG A 102 -3.84 -21.92 4.88
N ILE A 103 -3.33 -20.70 4.69
CA ILE A 103 -2.10 -20.23 5.35
C ILE A 103 -2.27 -20.23 6.87
N GLU A 104 -3.47 -19.92 7.36
CA GLU A 104 -3.84 -19.99 8.77
C GLU A 104 -3.68 -21.39 9.38
N SER A 105 -3.94 -22.46 8.62
CA SER A 105 -3.78 -23.84 9.11
C SER A 105 -2.31 -24.25 9.31
N ALA A 106 -1.37 -23.58 8.60
CA ALA A 106 0.05 -23.90 8.63
C ALA A 106 0.86 -23.08 9.64
N VAL A 107 0.33 -21.94 10.11
CA VAL A 107 1.01 -20.98 11.01
C VAL A 107 0.32 -20.93 12.39
N ALA A 108 -0.57 -21.88 12.68
CA ALA A 108 -1.45 -21.81 13.85
C ALA A 108 -0.69 -21.72 15.18
N ASN A 109 -0.92 -20.61 15.88
CA ASN A 109 -0.72 -20.49 17.32
C ASN A 109 -1.62 -21.54 18.01
N PRO A 110 -1.09 -22.45 18.84
CA PRO A 110 -1.84 -23.59 19.41
C PRO A 110 -3.02 -23.22 20.32
N HIS A 111 -3.25 -21.92 20.58
CA HIS A 111 -4.39 -21.41 21.34
C HIS A 111 -5.55 -20.83 20.49
N ARG A 112 -5.56 -21.02 19.17
CA ARG A 112 -6.63 -20.49 18.30
C ARG A 112 -7.85 -21.44 18.18
N PRO A 113 -9.09 -20.91 18.27
CA PRO A 113 -10.30 -21.69 17.96
C PRO A 113 -10.39 -22.02 16.45
N SER A 114 -10.99 -23.17 16.14
CA SER A 114 -10.91 -23.88 14.85
C SER A 114 -12.07 -23.60 13.89
N ASP A 115 -12.88 -22.57 14.14
CA ASP A 115 -14.15 -22.27 13.49
C ASP A 115 -14.06 -21.44 12.19
N GLY A 116 -12.86 -21.29 11.61
CA GLY A 116 -12.69 -21.00 10.17
C GLY A 116 -12.94 -19.56 9.71
N LEU A 117 -13.12 -18.61 10.62
CA LEU A 117 -13.03 -17.17 10.38
C LEU A 117 -12.26 -16.54 11.55
N ASN A 118 -10.93 -16.43 11.41
CA ASN A 118 -10.04 -16.08 12.50
C ASN A 118 -10.22 -14.65 13.05
N VAL A 119 -10.10 -14.54 14.38
CA VAL A 119 -9.86 -13.29 15.10
C VAL A 119 -8.41 -12.85 14.81
N GLY A 120 -8.25 -11.76 14.06
CA GLY A 120 -6.95 -11.34 13.54
C GLY A 120 -6.97 -9.97 12.86
N VAL A 121 -5.77 -9.39 12.68
CA VAL A 121 -5.58 -8.16 11.91
C VAL A 121 -5.04 -8.53 10.53
N ASP A 122 -5.86 -8.34 9.49
CA ASP A 122 -5.45 -8.53 8.11
C ASP A 122 -4.97 -7.22 7.50
N VAL A 123 -4.06 -7.30 6.53
CA VAL A 123 -3.36 -6.14 5.98
C VAL A 123 -3.35 -6.21 4.46
N VAL A 124 -3.67 -5.09 3.81
CA VAL A 124 -3.53 -4.93 2.35
C VAL A 124 -2.46 -3.88 2.05
N LEU A 125 -1.38 -4.28 1.35
CA LEU A 125 -0.25 -3.43 1.01
C LEU A 125 0.00 -3.42 -0.50
N GLY A 126 0.58 -2.33 -1.02
CA GLY A 126 1.02 -2.23 -2.40
C GLY A 126 2.45 -2.73 -2.48
N ALA A 127 2.76 -3.63 -3.41
CA ALA A 127 4.08 -4.25 -3.51
C ALA A 127 5.05 -3.51 -4.45
N GLN A 128 4.58 -2.51 -5.21
CA GLN A 128 5.36 -1.81 -6.25
C GLN A 128 5.50 -0.31 -5.90
N TRP A 129 5.31 0.60 -6.87
CA TRP A 129 5.44 2.06 -6.72
C TRP A 129 4.07 2.77 -6.67
N GLY A 130 3.03 2.10 -6.19
CA GLY A 130 1.69 2.68 -6.05
C GLY A 130 0.77 2.37 -7.23
N ASP A 131 -0.48 2.84 -7.14
CA ASP A 131 -1.52 2.65 -8.15
C ASP A 131 -1.81 1.18 -8.55
N GLU A 132 -1.56 0.22 -7.67
CA GLU A 132 -1.81 -1.21 -7.94
C GLU A 132 -3.30 -1.59 -7.87
N GLY A 133 -4.15 -0.68 -7.38
CA GLY A 133 -5.60 -0.92 -7.23
C GLY A 133 -6.04 -1.40 -5.84
N LYS A 134 -5.27 -1.05 -4.79
CA LYS A 134 -5.61 -1.36 -3.37
C LYS A 134 -7.04 -1.03 -2.98
N GLY A 135 -7.49 0.19 -3.27
CA GLY A 135 -8.84 0.63 -2.90
C GLY A 135 -9.93 -0.31 -3.39
N LYS A 136 -9.79 -0.90 -4.59
CA LYS A 136 -10.78 -1.85 -5.13
C LYS A 136 -10.82 -3.16 -4.33
N LEU A 137 -9.66 -3.69 -3.95
CA LEU A 137 -9.60 -4.89 -3.13
C LEU A 137 -10.10 -4.62 -1.72
N VAL A 138 -9.71 -3.48 -1.13
CA VAL A 138 -10.14 -3.08 0.21
C VAL A 138 -11.66 -2.87 0.24
N ASP A 139 -12.26 -2.20 -0.75
CA ASP A 139 -13.73 -2.08 -0.87
C ASP A 139 -14.40 -3.46 -0.81
N SER A 140 -13.95 -4.39 -1.64
CA SER A 140 -14.53 -5.74 -1.69
C SER A 140 -14.30 -6.55 -0.42
N LEU A 141 -13.13 -6.45 0.20
CA LEU A 141 -12.82 -7.17 1.44
C LEU A 141 -13.55 -6.56 2.63
N SER A 142 -13.65 -5.23 2.69
CA SER A 142 -14.18 -4.47 3.82
C SER A 142 -15.60 -4.89 4.22
N GLN A 143 -16.39 -5.45 3.30
CA GLN A 143 -17.72 -5.99 3.55
C GLN A 143 -17.75 -7.09 4.63
N SER A 144 -16.62 -7.75 4.89
CA SER A 144 -16.49 -8.83 5.89
C SER A 144 -15.74 -8.40 7.17
N TYR A 145 -15.42 -7.12 7.34
CA TYR A 145 -14.66 -6.61 8.48
C TYR A 145 -15.46 -5.59 9.29
N ASP A 146 -15.21 -5.55 10.60
CA ASP A 146 -15.85 -4.63 11.54
C ASP A 146 -15.13 -3.27 11.59
N VAL A 147 -13.80 -3.28 11.46
CA VAL A 147 -12.95 -2.10 11.58
C VAL A 147 -11.98 -2.03 10.40
N ILE A 148 -11.95 -0.89 9.72
CA ILE A 148 -11.02 -0.59 8.63
C ILE A 148 -10.11 0.54 9.08
N VAL A 149 -8.81 0.32 9.13
CA VAL A 149 -7.86 1.30 9.67
C VAL A 149 -6.79 1.67 8.66
N ARG A 150 -6.49 2.97 8.57
CA ARG A 150 -5.27 3.47 7.93
C ARG A 150 -4.21 3.78 8.97
N VAL A 151 -2.98 3.32 8.74
CA VAL A 151 -1.91 3.37 9.76
C VAL A 151 -0.73 4.26 9.37
N ALA A 152 -0.63 4.71 8.12
CA ALA A 152 0.48 5.55 7.66
C ALA A 152 0.07 6.43 6.47
N GLY A 153 0.95 7.36 6.09
CA GLY A 153 0.76 8.28 4.96
C GLY A 153 -0.09 9.49 5.34
N GLY A 154 -0.75 10.07 4.35
CA GLY A 154 -1.72 11.15 4.52
C GLY A 154 -2.61 11.28 3.28
N SER A 155 -3.03 12.51 2.95
CA SER A 155 -3.88 12.79 1.79
C SER A 155 -3.20 12.67 0.42
N ASN A 156 -1.94 12.20 0.39
CA ASN A 156 -1.16 11.97 -0.83
C ASN A 156 -1.46 10.62 -1.51
N ALA A 157 -2.21 9.73 -0.86
CA ALA A 157 -2.64 8.46 -1.42
C ALA A 157 -4.12 8.55 -1.84
N GLY A 158 -4.36 9.05 -3.06
CA GLY A 158 -5.70 9.07 -3.65
C GLY A 158 -6.04 7.73 -4.30
N HIS A 159 -7.25 7.21 -4.06
CA HIS A 159 -7.77 6.10 -4.84
C HIS A 159 -9.22 6.34 -5.25
N THR A 160 -9.55 5.94 -6.47
CA THR A 160 -10.91 6.01 -7.00
C THR A 160 -11.52 4.61 -7.00
N ILE A 161 -12.70 4.47 -6.40
CA ILE A 161 -13.48 3.24 -6.36
C ILE A 161 -14.76 3.45 -7.16
N VAL A 162 -15.15 2.42 -7.91
CA VAL A 162 -16.47 2.38 -8.55
C VAL A 162 -17.32 1.39 -7.76
N HIS A 163 -18.31 1.90 -7.04
CA HIS A 163 -19.23 1.12 -6.21
C HIS A 163 -20.66 1.41 -6.68
N GLU A 164 -21.41 0.36 -7.03
CA GLU A 164 -22.78 0.48 -7.55
C GLU A 164 -22.93 1.49 -8.70
N GLY A 165 -21.95 1.52 -9.60
CA GLY A 165 -21.93 2.44 -10.75
C GLY A 165 -21.57 3.89 -10.43
N LYS A 166 -21.38 4.24 -9.15
CA LYS A 166 -20.92 5.57 -8.71
C LYS A 166 -19.41 5.57 -8.48
N LYS A 167 -18.76 6.69 -8.81
CA LYS A 167 -17.33 6.91 -8.59
C LYS A 167 -17.12 7.66 -7.28
N TYR A 168 -16.35 7.07 -6.38
CA TYR A 168 -15.91 7.68 -5.12
C TYR A 168 -14.42 7.94 -5.17
N LYS A 169 -13.99 9.11 -4.70
CA LYS A 169 -12.57 9.48 -4.58
C LYS A 169 -12.24 9.63 -3.11
N PHE A 170 -11.30 8.82 -2.64
CA PHE A 170 -10.85 8.86 -1.26
C PHE A 170 -9.41 9.34 -1.19
N HIS A 171 -9.09 10.12 -0.17
CA HIS A 171 -7.76 10.64 0.13
C HIS A 171 -7.33 10.25 1.54
N LEU A 172 -8.07 10.63 2.59
CA LEU A 172 -7.80 10.30 4.00
C LEU A 172 -8.82 9.34 4.63
N VAL A 173 -10.07 9.35 4.17
CA VAL A 173 -11.12 8.44 4.68
C VAL A 173 -10.91 7.01 4.15
N PRO A 174 -10.71 5.99 4.99
CA PRO A 174 -10.55 4.61 4.51
C PRO A 174 -11.66 4.18 3.54
N SER A 175 -11.30 3.49 2.47
CA SER A 175 -12.24 3.05 1.40
C SER A 175 -13.41 2.22 1.91
N GLY A 176 -13.19 1.47 2.99
CA GLY A 176 -14.22 0.66 3.62
C GLY A 176 -15.37 1.44 4.24
N ILE A 177 -15.37 2.78 4.16
CA ILE A 177 -16.52 3.60 4.58
C ILE A 177 -17.81 3.30 3.81
N LEU A 178 -17.66 2.70 2.62
CA LEU A 178 -18.75 2.20 1.79
C LEU A 178 -19.46 0.97 2.42
N ASN A 179 -18.81 0.23 3.32
CA ASN A 179 -19.51 -0.73 4.16
C ASN A 179 -20.27 0.03 5.26
N PRO A 180 -21.61 -0.03 5.31
CA PRO A 180 -22.41 0.72 6.30
C PRO A 180 -22.19 0.24 7.74
N ASN A 181 -21.70 -0.98 7.94
CA ASN A 181 -21.49 -1.58 9.26
C ASN A 181 -20.07 -1.41 9.79
N ALA A 182 -19.12 -1.00 8.94
CA ALA A 182 -17.73 -0.88 9.34
C ALA A 182 -17.45 0.47 10.01
N ILE A 183 -16.60 0.44 11.03
CA ILE A 183 -15.93 1.62 11.57
C ILE A 183 -14.65 1.88 10.78
N CYS A 184 -14.47 3.10 10.31
CA CYS A 184 -13.25 3.55 9.67
C CYS A 184 -12.42 4.39 10.63
N LEU A 185 -11.17 4.01 10.84
CA LEU A 185 -10.24 4.65 11.76
C LEU A 185 -9.01 5.20 11.04
N ILE A 186 -8.67 6.43 11.36
CA ILE A 186 -7.38 7.03 11.00
C ILE A 186 -6.44 6.84 12.19
N GLY A 187 -5.43 5.99 12.03
CA GLY A 187 -4.46 5.62 13.06
C GLY A 187 -3.40 6.70 13.34
N ASN A 188 -2.63 6.50 14.42
CA ASN A 188 -1.65 7.48 14.91
C ASN A 188 -0.43 7.68 13.99
N GLY A 189 -0.20 6.76 13.05
CA GLY A 189 0.91 6.89 12.10
C GLY A 189 0.59 7.77 10.88
N VAL A 190 -0.68 8.16 10.69
CA VAL A 190 -1.14 9.04 9.62
C VAL A 190 -0.87 10.52 9.98
N VAL A 191 -0.54 11.33 8.98
CA VAL A 191 -0.56 12.80 9.05
C VAL A 191 -1.82 13.33 8.38
N VAL A 192 -2.58 14.19 9.07
CA VAL A 192 -3.95 14.56 8.69
C VAL A 192 -4.05 16.06 8.43
N HIS A 193 -4.46 16.44 7.22
CA HIS A 193 -4.88 17.80 6.94
C HIS A 193 -6.38 17.93 7.24
N LEU A 194 -6.73 18.50 8.40
CA LEU A 194 -8.12 18.53 8.89
C LEU A 194 -9.09 19.29 7.96
N PRO A 195 -8.74 20.45 7.37
CA PRO A 195 -9.63 21.11 6.40
C PRO A 195 -10.00 20.21 5.22
N SER A 196 -9.00 19.61 4.54
CA SER A 196 -9.28 18.71 3.41
C SER A 196 -10.00 17.43 3.83
N PHE A 197 -9.78 16.94 5.05
CA PHE A 197 -10.51 15.80 5.58
C PHE A 197 -12.00 16.14 5.78
N LEU A 198 -12.32 17.32 6.30
CA LEU A 198 -13.71 17.77 6.44
C LEU A 198 -14.38 17.99 5.08
N ASP A 199 -13.65 18.51 4.09
CA ASP A 199 -14.16 18.64 2.72
C ASP A 199 -14.48 17.27 2.11
N GLU A 200 -13.60 16.28 2.31
CA GLU A 200 -13.80 14.89 1.87
C GLU A 200 -15.04 14.28 2.52
N LEU A 201 -15.23 14.48 3.83
CA LEU A 201 -16.45 14.03 4.52
C LEU A 201 -17.72 14.69 3.96
N GLU A 202 -17.69 16.00 3.68
CA GLU A 202 -18.87 16.69 3.14
C GLU A 202 -19.19 16.23 1.71
N GLU A 203 -18.17 15.89 0.90
CA GLU A 203 -18.37 15.24 -0.40
C GLU A 203 -19.04 13.88 -0.25
N LEU A 204 -18.57 13.03 0.68
CA LEU A 204 -19.19 11.73 0.95
C LEU A 204 -20.65 11.86 1.41
N LYS A 205 -20.94 12.86 2.26
CA LYS A 205 -22.30 13.18 2.69
C LYS A 205 -23.21 13.54 1.50
N ARG A 206 -22.73 14.40 0.60
CA ARG A 206 -23.44 14.79 -0.63
C ARG A 206 -23.69 13.60 -1.55
N MET A 207 -22.82 12.60 -1.53
CA MET A 207 -22.98 11.34 -2.28
C MET A 207 -23.92 10.33 -1.60
N GLY A 208 -24.46 10.67 -0.42
CA GLY A 208 -25.42 9.85 0.32
C GLY A 208 -24.79 8.83 1.26
N ILE A 209 -23.49 8.95 1.56
CA ILE A 209 -22.82 8.08 2.54
C ILE A 209 -23.06 8.61 3.95
N ASP A 210 -23.78 7.85 4.76
CA ASP A 210 -23.91 8.14 6.19
C ASP A 210 -22.71 7.60 6.95
N TYR A 211 -21.86 8.51 7.45
CA TYR A 211 -20.65 8.18 8.19
C TYR A 211 -20.72 8.56 9.68
N GLN A 212 -21.88 9.04 10.17
CA GLN A 212 -22.00 9.52 11.55
C GLN A 212 -21.71 8.39 12.54
N GLY A 213 -20.80 8.65 13.49
CA GLY A 213 -20.35 7.64 14.46
C GLY A 213 -19.47 6.52 13.89
N ARG A 214 -19.16 6.54 12.59
CA ARG A 214 -18.36 5.51 11.91
C ARG A 214 -16.97 5.97 11.48
N ILE A 215 -16.67 7.26 11.55
CA ILE A 215 -15.33 7.80 11.29
C ILE A 215 -14.69 8.20 12.60
N LEU A 216 -13.52 7.61 12.86
CA LEU A 216 -12.72 7.89 14.04
C LEU A 216 -11.33 8.37 13.62
N ILE A 217 -10.74 9.26 14.41
CA ILE A 217 -9.40 9.80 14.22
C ILE A 217 -8.61 9.61 15.51
N SER A 218 -7.38 9.12 15.39
CA SER A 218 -6.46 9.04 16.51
C SER A 218 -6.15 10.43 17.08
N ASP A 219 -6.27 10.59 18.39
CA ASP A 219 -5.76 11.74 19.13
C ASP A 219 -4.24 11.94 18.96
N ARG A 220 -3.50 10.89 18.61
CA ARG A 220 -2.05 10.90 18.38
C ARG A 220 -1.65 11.14 16.93
N ALA A 221 -2.60 11.21 15.99
CA ALA A 221 -2.31 11.57 14.61
C ALA A 221 -1.75 12.99 14.54
N HIS A 222 -0.68 13.18 13.76
CA HIS A 222 -0.09 14.50 13.56
C HIS A 222 -0.89 15.31 12.54
N MET A 223 -0.92 16.62 12.72
CA MET A 223 -1.64 17.50 11.80
C MET A 223 -0.69 17.99 10.70
N VAL A 224 -1.18 17.93 9.47
CA VAL A 224 -0.65 18.73 8.37
C VAL A 224 -1.32 20.11 8.48
N LEU A 225 -0.52 21.15 8.32
CA LEU A 225 -0.89 22.57 8.43
C LEU A 225 -0.67 23.22 7.06
N ASP A 226 -1.25 24.38 6.81
CA ASP A 226 -1.07 25.07 5.53
C ASP A 226 0.39 25.47 5.30
N LEU A 227 1.10 25.89 6.37
CA LEU A 227 2.54 26.13 6.32
C LEU A 227 3.32 24.91 5.82
N HIS A 228 2.90 23.69 6.17
CA HIS A 228 3.58 22.48 5.74
C HIS A 228 3.44 22.27 4.24
N GLN A 229 2.29 22.62 3.65
CA GLN A 229 2.05 22.53 2.21
C GLN A 229 2.90 23.56 1.45
N GLU A 230 2.98 24.79 1.96
CA GLU A 230 3.79 25.85 1.37
C GLU A 230 5.28 25.51 1.42
N VAL A 231 5.78 25.04 2.57
CA VAL A 231 7.17 24.59 2.74
C VAL A 231 7.51 23.40 1.83
N ASP A 232 6.58 22.48 1.60
CA ASP A 232 6.75 21.38 0.63
C ASP A 232 6.93 21.94 -0.80
N GLY A 233 6.12 22.92 -1.18
CA GLY A 233 6.24 23.67 -2.44
C GLY A 233 7.58 24.39 -2.59
N ILE A 234 7.99 25.15 -1.56
CA ILE A 234 9.27 25.88 -1.53
C ILE A 234 10.45 24.92 -1.67
N ASN A 235 10.42 23.78 -0.96
CA ASN A 235 11.48 22.78 -1.04
C ASN A 235 11.61 22.17 -2.44
N GLU A 236 10.50 21.87 -3.11
CA GLU A 236 10.53 21.41 -4.51
C GLU A 236 11.05 22.48 -5.48
N LEU A 237 10.76 23.76 -5.24
CA LEU A 237 11.32 24.85 -6.02
C LEU A 237 12.83 24.97 -5.82
N ARG A 238 13.29 24.97 -4.57
CA ARG A 238 14.72 25.04 -4.21
C ARG A 238 15.54 23.87 -4.77
N ARG A 239 14.93 22.69 -4.94
CA ARG A 239 15.56 21.51 -5.55
C ARG A 239 15.84 21.66 -7.06
N GLY A 240 15.18 22.59 -7.75
CA GLY A 240 15.45 22.90 -9.16
C GLY A 240 15.28 21.68 -10.08
N ARG A 241 16.39 21.16 -10.61
CA ARG A 241 16.39 19.96 -11.49
C ARG A 241 16.30 18.63 -10.72
N ASN A 242 16.60 18.63 -9.42
CA ASN A 242 16.61 17.43 -8.57
C ASN A 242 15.29 17.28 -7.80
N LYS A 243 14.18 17.58 -8.47
CA LYS A 243 12.84 17.43 -7.92
C LYS A 243 12.57 15.98 -7.56
N ILE A 244 11.90 15.78 -6.43
CA ILE A 244 11.39 14.47 -6.05
C ILE A 244 10.06 14.22 -6.78
N GLY A 245 9.29 15.29 -7.04
CA GLY A 245 7.91 15.19 -7.50
C GLY A 245 6.96 14.98 -6.33
N THR A 246 7.10 15.77 -5.26
CA THR A 246 6.20 15.70 -4.12
C THR A 246 4.77 16.09 -4.52
N THR A 247 3.79 15.65 -3.74
CA THR A 247 2.38 16.00 -3.98
C THR A 247 2.05 17.43 -3.55
N LYS A 248 3.00 18.15 -2.95
CA LYS A 248 2.82 19.49 -2.35
C LYS A 248 1.67 19.53 -1.34
N LYS A 249 1.45 18.39 -0.66
CA LYS A 249 0.42 18.22 0.37
C LYS A 249 1.01 18.32 1.78
N GLY A 250 2.27 18.74 1.93
CA GLY A 250 2.88 18.96 3.24
C GLY A 250 3.19 17.69 4.02
N ILE A 251 3.16 16.53 3.39
CA ILE A 251 3.39 15.23 4.04
C ILE A 251 4.81 15.16 4.60
N GLY A 252 5.82 15.52 3.79
CA GLY A 252 7.22 15.51 4.21
C GLY A 252 7.50 16.46 5.37
N PRO A 253 7.16 17.76 5.26
CA PRO A 253 7.32 18.70 6.36
C PRO A 253 6.59 18.28 7.64
N ALA A 254 5.34 17.78 7.55
CA ALA A 254 4.62 17.30 8.73
C ALA A 254 5.30 16.10 9.42
N TYR A 255 5.81 15.12 8.65
CA TYR A 255 6.62 14.04 9.22
C TYR A 255 7.96 14.54 9.78
N SER A 256 8.56 15.58 9.19
CA SER A 256 9.76 16.22 9.73
C SER A 256 9.47 16.85 11.10
N SER A 257 8.38 17.60 11.25
CA SER A 257 7.97 18.18 12.53
C SER A 257 7.66 17.13 13.58
N LYS A 258 7.06 16.01 13.19
CA LYS A 258 6.88 14.84 14.05
C LYS A 258 8.21 14.33 14.60
N MET A 259 9.24 14.20 13.75
CA MET A 259 10.56 13.70 14.16
C MET A 259 11.37 14.74 14.95
N LEU A 260 11.20 16.02 14.65
CA LEU A 260 11.75 17.13 15.43
C LEU A 260 11.06 17.31 16.78
N ARG A 261 9.86 16.74 16.95
CA ARG A 261 9.00 16.85 18.14
C ARG A 261 8.50 18.29 18.37
N ASN A 262 8.37 19.07 17.30
CA ASN A 262 7.77 20.41 17.33
C ASN A 262 6.40 20.47 16.62
N GLY A 263 5.92 19.36 16.05
CA GLY A 263 4.62 19.28 15.41
C GLY A 263 3.45 19.24 16.41
N VAL A 264 2.25 19.56 15.90
CA VAL A 264 0.99 19.47 16.64
C VAL A 264 0.19 18.22 16.22
N ARG A 265 -0.62 17.70 17.14
CA ARG A 265 -1.43 16.49 16.98
C ARG A 265 -2.91 16.81 17.18
N VAL A 266 -3.79 15.95 16.66
CA VAL A 266 -5.24 16.10 16.76
C VAL A 266 -5.71 16.23 18.22
N GLY A 267 -5.09 15.49 19.15
CA GLY A 267 -5.40 15.56 20.57
C GLY A 267 -5.07 16.90 21.23
N ASP A 268 -4.13 17.69 20.67
CA ASP A 268 -3.79 19.01 21.20
C ASP A 268 -4.99 19.99 21.09
N LEU A 269 -5.93 19.75 20.17
CA LEU A 269 -7.16 20.56 20.04
C LEU A 269 -8.05 20.55 21.30
N ARG A 270 -7.87 19.57 22.20
CA ARG A 270 -8.56 19.53 23.50
C ARG A 270 -8.09 20.65 24.44
N TYR A 271 -6.83 21.06 24.31
CA TYR A 271 -6.18 22.09 25.12
C TYR A 271 -5.82 23.25 24.18
N PHE A 272 -6.85 24.01 23.79
CA PHE A 272 -6.77 24.88 22.62
C PHE A 272 -5.77 26.03 22.82
N GLU A 273 -5.63 26.53 24.04
CA GLU A 273 -4.68 27.56 24.44
C GLU A 273 -3.23 27.08 24.18
N ASP A 274 -2.84 25.93 24.75
CA ASP A 274 -1.54 25.29 24.50
C ASP A 274 -1.32 24.98 23.01
N PHE A 275 -2.38 24.58 22.30
CA PHE A 275 -2.32 24.37 20.85
C PHE A 275 -1.97 25.66 20.12
N THR A 276 -2.54 26.80 20.50
CA THR A 276 -2.21 28.09 19.87
C THR A 276 -0.76 28.51 20.10
N GLU A 277 -0.22 28.27 21.29
CA GLU A 277 1.18 28.55 21.60
C GLU A 277 2.11 27.68 20.76
N LYS A 278 1.87 26.36 20.73
CA LYS A 278 2.63 25.42 19.88
C LYS A 278 2.58 25.79 18.40
N MET A 279 1.43 26.23 17.89
CA MET A 279 1.27 26.69 16.51
C MET A 279 2.15 27.91 16.21
N ARG A 280 2.17 28.90 17.11
CA ARG A 280 3.03 30.10 16.96
C ARG A 280 4.50 29.75 16.96
N ASP A 281 4.94 28.90 17.89
CA ASP A 281 6.32 28.43 17.97
C ASP A 281 6.73 27.66 16.70
N LEU A 282 5.84 26.79 16.21
CA LEU A 282 6.08 26.03 14.98
C LEU A 282 6.18 26.93 13.76
N VAL A 283 5.27 27.89 13.60
CA VAL A 283 5.31 28.86 12.50
C VAL A 283 6.58 29.70 12.57
N GLN A 284 6.99 30.16 13.76
CA GLN A 284 8.22 30.91 13.94
C GLN A 284 9.43 30.08 13.54
N PHE A 285 9.53 28.83 14.01
CA PHE A 285 10.58 27.90 13.61
C PHE A 285 10.68 27.76 12.09
N TYR A 286 9.55 27.63 11.39
CA TYR A 286 9.55 27.55 9.94
C TYR A 286 9.91 28.89 9.27
N LYS A 287 9.45 30.03 9.76
CA LYS A 287 9.85 31.35 9.22
C LYS A 287 11.36 31.59 9.31
N ASP A 288 11.98 31.17 10.41
CA ASP A 288 13.44 31.30 10.60
C ASP A 288 14.24 30.47 9.57
N ASN A 289 13.70 29.32 9.14
CA ASN A 289 14.35 28.42 8.16
C ASN A 289 13.92 28.68 6.70
N TYR A 290 12.77 29.33 6.52
CA TYR A 290 12.16 29.65 5.23
C TYR A 290 11.73 31.12 5.22
N PRO A 291 12.65 32.06 4.94
CA PRO A 291 12.33 33.50 4.92
C PRO A 291 11.27 33.90 3.91
N GLU A 292 10.97 33.02 2.95
CA GLU A 292 10.00 33.20 1.88
C GLU A 292 8.59 32.67 2.26
N LEU A 293 8.45 32.09 3.45
CA LEU A 293 7.20 31.52 3.94
C LEU A 293 6.23 32.62 4.39
N GLU A 294 5.08 32.71 3.73
CA GLU A 294 4.00 33.62 4.09
C GLU A 294 2.92 32.88 4.90
N ALA A 295 3.15 32.71 6.20
CA ALA A 295 2.18 32.08 7.10
C ALA A 295 1.49 33.12 8.01
N ASP A 296 0.16 33.19 7.91
CA ASP A 296 -0.72 33.88 8.87
C ASP A 296 -1.23 32.88 9.92
N VAL A 297 -0.49 32.79 11.03
CA VAL A 297 -0.78 31.85 12.11
C VAL A 297 -2.11 32.15 12.81
N GLU A 298 -2.51 33.41 12.91
CA GLU A 298 -3.74 33.78 13.64
C GLU A 298 -4.98 33.45 12.80
N ALA A 299 -4.91 33.63 11.48
CA ALA A 299 -5.94 33.18 10.56
C ALA A 299 -6.11 31.64 10.61
N GLU A 300 -5.00 30.90 10.60
CA GLU A 300 -5.02 29.43 10.66
C GLU A 300 -5.55 28.93 12.02
N ILE A 301 -5.14 29.54 13.13
CA ILE A 301 -5.69 29.25 14.48
C ILE A 301 -7.20 29.46 14.51
N LYS A 302 -7.72 30.53 13.89
CA LYS A 302 -9.17 30.79 13.83
C LYS A 302 -9.89 29.66 13.09
N VAL A 303 -9.36 29.22 11.95
CA VAL A 303 -9.90 28.09 11.18
C VAL A 303 -9.98 26.82 12.04
N TYR A 304 -8.94 26.52 12.82
CA TYR A 304 -8.96 25.38 13.75
C TYR A 304 -9.93 25.56 14.92
N ARG A 305 -10.09 26.78 15.45
CA ARG A 305 -11.06 27.10 16.51
C ARG A 305 -12.47 26.75 16.07
N ASP A 306 -12.83 27.10 14.85
CA ASP A 306 -14.18 26.91 14.31
C ASP A 306 -14.51 25.44 14.04
N MET A 307 -13.52 24.60 13.76
CA MET A 307 -13.73 23.17 13.49
C MET A 307 -13.43 22.23 14.67
N LYS A 308 -12.79 22.71 15.75
CA LYS A 308 -12.26 21.84 16.81
C LYS A 308 -13.33 20.92 17.40
N ASP A 309 -14.52 21.43 17.68
CA ASP A 309 -15.56 20.67 18.37
C ASP A 309 -16.07 19.53 17.49
N LYS A 310 -16.26 19.80 16.19
CA LYS A 310 -16.61 18.77 15.20
C LYS A 310 -15.53 17.69 15.13
N ILE A 311 -14.26 18.07 15.05
CA ILE A 311 -13.15 17.11 15.02
C ILE A 311 -13.10 16.27 16.29
N LEU A 312 -13.23 16.89 17.47
CA LEU A 312 -13.18 16.22 18.76
C LEU A 312 -14.29 15.18 18.95
N THR A 313 -15.45 15.32 18.28
CA THR A 313 -16.50 14.28 18.30
C THR A 313 -16.06 12.96 17.63
N MET A 314 -15.09 13.02 16.71
CA MET A 314 -14.54 11.86 15.99
C MET A 314 -13.19 11.41 16.59
N THR A 315 -12.65 12.13 17.57
CA THR A 315 -11.30 11.87 18.12
C THR A 315 -11.33 10.82 19.23
N VAL A 316 -10.52 9.77 19.08
CA VAL A 316 -10.42 8.65 20.03
C VAL A 316 -8.96 8.32 20.37
N ASP A 317 -8.74 7.66 21.51
CA ASP A 317 -7.49 6.91 21.73
C ASP A 317 -7.50 5.69 20.81
N SER A 318 -6.87 5.81 19.65
CA SER A 318 -6.87 4.78 18.61
C SER A 318 -6.18 3.48 19.07
N VAL A 319 -5.18 3.59 19.95
CA VAL A 319 -4.42 2.42 20.41
C VAL A 319 -5.33 1.59 21.32
N SER A 320 -5.96 2.22 22.30
CA SER A 320 -6.94 1.56 23.17
C SER A 320 -8.10 0.99 22.34
N TYR A 321 -8.65 1.78 21.41
CA TYR A 321 -9.75 1.36 20.55
C TYR A 321 -9.44 0.08 19.77
N LEU A 322 -8.32 0.05 19.02
CA LEU A 322 -7.94 -1.12 18.20
C LEU A 322 -7.63 -2.35 19.06
N ASN A 323 -6.99 -2.16 20.21
CA ASN A 323 -6.68 -3.26 21.11
C ASN A 323 -7.96 -3.85 21.73
N ASN A 324 -8.90 -3.01 22.14
CA ASN A 324 -10.20 -3.44 22.67
C ASN A 324 -11.05 -4.13 21.59
N ALA A 325 -11.07 -3.59 20.36
CA ALA A 325 -11.75 -4.21 19.23
C ALA A 325 -11.19 -5.62 18.96
N TYR A 326 -9.86 -5.75 18.92
CA TYR A 326 -9.20 -7.04 18.75
C TYR A 326 -9.57 -8.05 19.85
N VAL A 327 -9.51 -7.63 21.13
CA VAL A 327 -9.88 -8.49 22.28
C VAL A 327 -11.36 -8.88 22.24
N ALA A 328 -12.23 -7.99 21.75
CA ALA A 328 -13.66 -8.26 21.56
C ALA A 328 -13.96 -9.16 20.34
N GLY A 329 -12.94 -9.72 19.68
CA GLY A 329 -13.13 -10.62 18.54
C GLY A 329 -13.49 -9.93 17.22
N LYS A 330 -13.34 -8.60 17.14
CA LYS A 330 -13.65 -7.84 15.93
C LYS A 330 -12.64 -8.11 14.83
N LYS A 331 -13.12 -8.20 13.58
CA LYS A 331 -12.29 -8.35 12.39
C LYS A 331 -11.74 -6.99 11.97
N ILE A 332 -10.42 -6.87 11.91
CA ILE A 332 -9.73 -5.61 11.60
C ILE A 332 -9.01 -5.75 10.26
N LEU A 333 -9.29 -4.85 9.33
CA LEU A 333 -8.57 -4.73 8.05
C LEU A 333 -7.73 -3.45 8.06
N VAL A 334 -6.45 -3.59 7.74
CA VAL A 334 -5.54 -2.47 7.59
C VAL A 334 -5.40 -2.12 6.12
N GLU A 335 -5.80 -0.89 5.78
CA GLU A 335 -5.61 -0.31 4.46
C GLU A 335 -4.24 0.39 4.39
N GLY A 336 -3.29 -0.21 3.67
CA GLY A 336 -1.98 0.39 3.43
C GLY A 336 -2.03 1.61 2.51
N ALA A 337 -1.37 2.69 2.93
CA ALA A 337 -1.10 3.83 2.07
C ALA A 337 0.09 3.55 1.14
N ASN A 338 0.13 4.21 -0.03
CA ASN A 338 1.22 4.09 -1.01
C ASN A 338 1.63 2.62 -1.27
N ALA A 339 2.92 2.33 -1.46
CA ALA A 339 3.41 0.98 -1.74
C ALA A 339 4.84 0.81 -1.26
N THR A 340 5.29 -0.43 -1.06
CA THR A 340 6.57 -0.76 -0.43
C THR A 340 7.79 -0.16 -1.14
N MET A 341 7.79 0.02 -2.47
CA MET A 341 8.92 0.65 -3.17
C MET A 341 8.98 2.17 -3.02
N LEU A 342 7.96 2.76 -2.38
CA LEU A 342 7.94 4.16 -1.95
C LEU A 342 8.24 4.30 -0.45
N ASP A 343 8.65 3.24 0.23
CA ASP A 343 8.98 3.30 1.65
C ASP A 343 10.20 4.17 1.93
N ILE A 344 10.17 4.97 2.99
CA ILE A 344 11.26 5.88 3.35
C ILE A 344 12.58 5.14 3.58
N ASP A 345 12.51 3.90 4.11
CA ASP A 345 13.68 3.09 4.44
C ASP A 345 14.02 2.09 3.32
N PHE A 346 13.01 1.45 2.74
CA PHE A 346 13.20 0.32 1.82
C PHE A 346 12.99 0.67 0.34
N GLY A 347 12.44 1.85 0.05
CA GLY A 347 12.11 2.28 -1.29
C GLY A 347 13.30 2.84 -2.07
N THR A 348 13.01 3.39 -3.24
CA THR A 348 14.04 4.02 -4.11
C THR A 348 14.45 5.42 -3.63
N TYR A 349 15.02 5.52 -2.43
CA TYR A 349 15.42 6.79 -1.82
C TYR A 349 16.38 7.59 -2.74
N PRO A 350 16.23 8.92 -2.88
CA PRO A 350 15.31 9.82 -2.17
C PRO A 350 13.90 9.92 -2.77
N TYR A 351 13.59 9.15 -3.81
CA TYR A 351 12.31 9.21 -4.54
C TYR A 351 11.27 8.28 -3.90
N VAL A 352 10.89 8.63 -2.68
CA VAL A 352 10.03 7.86 -1.77
C VAL A 352 9.04 8.79 -1.06
N THR A 353 8.05 8.23 -0.37
CA THR A 353 7.23 9.01 0.59
C THR A 353 7.97 9.15 1.92
N SER A 354 7.54 10.07 2.78
CA SER A 354 8.11 10.30 4.10
C SER A 354 7.55 9.38 5.20
N SER A 355 6.84 8.33 4.80
CA SER A 355 6.20 7.35 5.67
C SER A 355 6.67 5.93 5.35
N ASN A 356 6.28 4.96 6.18
CA ASN A 356 6.53 3.53 5.94
C ASN A 356 5.28 2.81 5.38
N PRO A 357 5.04 2.74 4.07
CA PRO A 357 4.00 1.92 3.44
C PRO A 357 4.30 0.40 3.48
N SER A 358 5.34 -0.04 4.20
CA SER A 358 5.62 -1.44 4.52
C SER A 358 4.83 -1.93 5.75
N ILE A 359 4.91 -3.25 6.00
CA ILE A 359 4.18 -3.94 7.08
C ILE A 359 4.50 -3.40 8.49
N GLY A 360 5.69 -2.83 8.69
CA GLY A 360 6.10 -2.30 10.00
C GLY A 360 5.18 -1.16 10.50
N SER A 361 4.58 -0.40 9.59
CA SER A 361 3.65 0.68 9.96
C SER A 361 2.36 0.21 10.60
N VAL A 362 1.96 -1.05 10.39
CA VAL A 362 0.79 -1.59 11.07
C VAL A 362 1.00 -1.58 12.58
N CYS A 363 2.22 -1.92 13.00
CA CYS A 363 2.58 -1.92 14.41
C CYS A 363 2.77 -0.50 14.94
N THR A 364 3.59 0.31 14.26
CA THR A 364 3.96 1.65 14.77
C THR A 364 2.84 2.68 14.62
N GLY A 365 2.03 2.55 13.57
CA GLY A 365 0.95 3.47 13.20
C GLY A 365 -0.45 3.02 13.62
N GLY A 366 -0.61 1.75 13.97
CA GLY A 366 -1.85 1.19 14.53
C GLY A 366 -1.76 0.85 16.02
N GLY A 367 -0.57 0.79 16.63
CA GLY A 367 -0.42 0.33 18.02
C GLY A 367 -0.81 -1.14 18.19
N ILE A 368 -0.62 -1.95 17.14
CA ILE A 368 -0.98 -3.37 17.09
C ILE A 368 0.29 -4.20 17.31
N SER A 369 0.21 -5.21 18.18
CA SER A 369 1.32 -6.14 18.39
C SER A 369 1.59 -6.98 17.11
N PRO A 370 2.85 -7.18 16.70
CA PRO A 370 3.18 -8.02 15.54
C PRO A 370 2.56 -9.41 15.59
N ASN A 371 2.38 -9.99 16.77
CA ASN A 371 1.81 -11.33 16.97
C ASN A 371 0.30 -11.41 16.70
N ARG A 372 -0.36 -10.27 16.44
CA ARG A 372 -1.80 -10.18 16.12
C ARG A 372 -2.07 -10.06 14.62
N LEU A 373 -1.01 -9.90 13.82
CA LEU A 373 -1.12 -9.89 12.36
C LEU A 373 -1.47 -11.29 11.87
N ASN A 374 -2.38 -11.34 10.91
CA ASN A 374 -2.91 -12.59 10.36
C ASN A 374 -2.58 -12.68 8.86
N GLY A 375 -3.51 -12.30 7.98
CA GLY A 375 -3.33 -12.28 6.55
C GLY A 375 -2.63 -11.01 6.07
N ILE A 376 -1.52 -11.16 5.33
CA ILE A 376 -0.84 -10.03 4.68
C ILE A 376 -0.95 -10.20 3.17
N ILE A 377 -1.72 -9.31 2.54
CA ILE A 377 -2.03 -9.34 1.13
C ILE A 377 -1.22 -8.26 0.41
N GLY A 378 -0.20 -8.69 -0.35
CA GLY A 378 0.55 -7.83 -1.24
C GLY A 378 -0.13 -7.72 -2.60
N ILE A 379 -0.52 -6.51 -3.00
CA ILE A 379 -1.08 -6.28 -4.33
C ILE A 379 0.05 -5.98 -5.31
N VAL A 380 0.12 -6.80 -6.34
CA VAL A 380 1.03 -6.66 -7.47
C VAL A 380 0.20 -6.43 -8.72
N LYS A 381 0.52 -5.37 -9.46
CA LYS A 381 -0.05 -5.10 -10.77
C LYS A 381 0.72 -5.90 -11.83
N ALA A 382 0.01 -6.35 -12.87
CA ALA A 382 0.59 -7.14 -13.97
C ALA A 382 1.73 -6.43 -14.72
N TYR A 383 1.81 -5.10 -14.61
CA TYR A 383 2.89 -4.27 -15.10
C TYR A 383 3.21 -3.19 -14.07
N CYS A 384 4.47 -2.74 -14.05
CA CYS A 384 4.90 -1.68 -13.14
C CYS A 384 4.46 -0.31 -13.65
N THR A 385 4.08 0.57 -12.72
CA THR A 385 3.89 2.00 -12.98
C THR A 385 4.55 2.80 -11.87
N ARG A 386 5.07 3.98 -12.21
CA ARG A 386 5.69 4.90 -11.25
C ARG A 386 5.19 6.31 -11.55
N VAL A 387 4.89 7.07 -10.50
CA VAL A 387 4.57 8.49 -10.57
C VAL A 387 5.68 9.26 -9.88
N GLY A 388 6.14 10.35 -10.49
CA GLY A 388 7.27 11.15 -10.00
C GLY A 388 8.62 10.70 -10.56
N GLU A 389 9.67 11.37 -10.09
CA GLU A 389 11.03 11.14 -10.51
C GLU A 389 11.62 9.83 -9.94
N GLY A 390 12.82 9.48 -10.39
CA GLY A 390 13.60 8.35 -9.86
C GLY A 390 13.69 7.13 -10.77
N PRO A 391 14.47 6.11 -10.36
CA PRO A 391 14.87 5.01 -11.22
C PRO A 391 13.68 4.10 -11.57
N PHE A 392 13.55 3.74 -12.84
CA PHE A 392 12.55 2.79 -13.31
C PHE A 392 13.16 1.80 -14.32
N PRO A 393 13.76 0.69 -13.85
CA PRO A 393 14.53 -0.22 -14.70
C PRO A 393 13.74 -0.86 -15.85
N THR A 394 12.42 -1.01 -15.70
CA THR A 394 11.53 -1.59 -16.72
C THR A 394 10.67 -0.53 -17.39
N GLU A 395 11.13 0.73 -17.40
CA GLU A 395 10.48 1.78 -18.17
C GLU A 395 10.54 1.44 -19.65
N LEU A 396 9.38 1.49 -20.30
CA LEU A 396 9.26 1.31 -21.74
C LEU A 396 9.30 2.69 -22.39
N HIS A 397 10.06 2.81 -23.48
CA HIS A 397 10.21 4.06 -24.25
C HIS A 397 9.69 3.93 -25.69
N ASP A 398 9.05 2.81 -26.01
CA ASP A 398 8.54 2.49 -27.34
C ASP A 398 7.01 2.64 -27.45
N ASN A 399 6.46 2.33 -28.63
CA ASN A 399 5.03 2.41 -28.88
C ASN A 399 4.19 1.44 -28.02
N SER A 400 4.81 0.45 -27.36
CA SER A 400 4.14 -0.45 -26.41
C SER A 400 3.55 0.34 -25.24
N VAL A 401 4.14 1.49 -24.90
CA VAL A 401 3.59 2.35 -23.85
C VAL A 401 2.23 2.92 -24.20
N LEU A 402 1.99 3.27 -25.47
CA LEU A 402 0.69 3.77 -25.92
C LEU A 402 -0.39 2.70 -25.80
N SER A 403 -0.05 1.43 -26.06
CA SER A 403 -0.99 0.32 -25.85
C SER A 403 -1.34 0.14 -24.37
N LEU A 404 -0.36 0.18 -23.47
CA LEU A 404 -0.58 0.09 -22.02
C LEU A 404 -1.33 1.31 -21.47
N GLY A 405 -1.00 2.50 -21.96
CA GLY A 405 -1.65 3.77 -21.62
C GLY A 405 -3.10 3.82 -22.09
N ARG A 406 -3.41 3.35 -23.30
CA ARG A 406 -4.78 3.24 -23.82
C ARG A 406 -5.60 2.19 -23.06
N LEU A 407 -4.99 1.04 -22.70
CA LEU A 407 -5.62 0.05 -21.83
C LEU A 407 -5.98 0.63 -20.44
N ARG A 408 -5.12 1.51 -19.91
CA ARG A 408 -5.35 2.25 -18.65
C ARG A 408 -6.42 3.35 -18.79
N ALA A 409 -6.34 4.19 -19.83
CA ALA A 409 -7.24 5.33 -20.06
C ALA A 409 -8.67 4.90 -20.43
N ALA A 410 -8.85 3.73 -21.04
CA ALA A 410 -10.16 3.11 -21.19
C ALA A 410 -10.85 2.81 -19.84
N HIS A 411 -10.15 2.96 -18.70
CA HIS A 411 -10.61 2.55 -17.38
C HIS A 411 -10.34 3.55 -16.23
N VAL A 412 -9.73 4.73 -16.46
CA VAL A 412 -9.55 5.78 -15.43
C VAL A 412 -9.86 7.16 -16.02
N VAL A 413 -10.97 7.75 -15.61
CA VAL A 413 -11.30 9.17 -15.86
C VAL A 413 -11.56 9.83 -14.52
N ALA A 414 -10.57 10.57 -14.03
CA ALA A 414 -10.70 11.54 -12.95
C ALA A 414 -9.47 12.48 -12.90
N GLY A 415 -9.65 13.71 -13.39
CA GLY A 415 -8.91 14.89 -12.97
C GLY A 415 -7.54 15.09 -13.60
N GLY A 416 -7.49 15.68 -14.80
CA GLY A 416 -6.54 16.74 -15.23
C GLY A 416 -5.02 16.57 -15.11
N TRP A 417 -4.52 15.53 -14.44
CA TRP A 417 -3.12 15.18 -14.40
C TRP A 417 -2.85 14.24 -15.57
N ILE A 418 -2.23 14.76 -16.62
CA ILE A 418 -1.53 13.92 -17.60
C ILE A 418 -0.41 13.25 -16.81
N PHE A 419 -0.59 11.97 -16.50
CA PHE A 419 0.38 11.15 -15.76
C PHE A 419 1.74 11.22 -16.48
N PRO A 420 2.78 11.85 -15.91
CA PRO A 420 4.01 12.11 -16.65
C PRO A 420 4.82 10.84 -16.98
N ARG A 421 4.51 9.69 -16.37
CA ARG A 421 5.30 8.44 -16.49
C ARG A 421 4.49 7.14 -16.61
N CYS A 422 3.42 7.17 -17.39
CA CYS A 422 3.23 6.10 -18.39
C CYS A 422 3.47 6.81 -19.70
N ALA A 423 4.63 6.64 -20.36
CA ALA A 423 5.08 7.47 -21.49
C ALA A 423 3.95 8.18 -22.25
N ILE A 424 3.85 9.48 -22.00
CA ILE A 424 3.18 10.43 -22.88
C ILE A 424 4.23 11.52 -23.09
N GLN A 425 5.07 11.29 -24.10
CA GLN A 425 5.67 12.34 -24.89
C GLN A 425 5.38 11.98 -26.34
N ILE A 426 4.32 12.55 -26.90
CA ILE A 426 4.29 12.94 -28.30
C ILE A 426 3.86 14.40 -28.27
N TRP A 427 4.71 15.22 -28.89
CA TRP A 427 4.78 16.69 -28.90
C TRP A 427 3.46 17.45 -28.82
#